data_AF-A0A2V7DHI5-F1
#
_entry.id   AF-A0A2V7DHI5-F1
#
_cell.length_a   1.000
_cell.length_b   1.000
_cell.length_c   1.000
_cell.angle_alpha   90.00
_cell.angle_beta   90.00
_cell.angle_gamma   90.00
#
_symmetry.space_group_name_H-M   'P 1'
#
loop_
_entity.id
_entity.type
_entity.pdbx_description
1 polymer ?
#
loop_
_entity_poly.entity_id
_entity_poly.type
_entity_poly.pdbx_seq_one_letter_code
_entity_poly.pdbx_strand_id
1 'polypeptide(L)' 'MRVLRLIAVLNRTFGRARWRKLKGVAVVQLPNGRMYLAELHWYEAHGIGKKAIKIKRLLEEAD' A
#
# COMPACT_ATOMS: atom_id res chain seq x y z
N MET A 1 -8.37 14.97 -11.70
CA MET A 1 -8.09 14.45 -10.34
C MET A 1 -9.05 13.31 -10.03
N ARG A 2 -8.56 12.09 -9.79
CA ARG A 2 -9.42 10.94 -9.44
C ARG A 2 -9.75 11.02 -7.93
N VAL A 3 -11.02 11.24 -7.59
CA VAL A 3 -11.49 11.23 -6.19
C VAL A 3 -11.24 9.84 -5.58
N LEU A 4 -10.50 9.77 -4.46
CA LEU A 4 -10.41 8.52 -3.69
C LEU A 4 -11.75 8.30 -2.97
N ARG A 5 -12.57 7.38 -3.50
CA ARG A 5 -13.84 6.96 -2.87
C ARG A 5 -13.70 6.44 -1.43
N LEU A 6 -12.49 6.03 -1.04
CA LEU A 6 -12.19 5.48 0.28
C LEU A 6 -11.69 6.53 1.30
N ILE A 7 -11.58 7.82 0.93
CA ILE A 7 -11.11 8.86 1.88
C ILE A 7 -11.94 8.88 3.16
N ALA A 8 -13.27 8.75 3.06
CA ALA A 8 -14.14 8.76 4.24
C ALA A 8 -13.81 7.62 5.21
N VAL A 9 -13.58 6.42 4.68
CA VAL A 9 -13.20 5.24 5.47
C VAL A 9 -11.81 5.43 6.08
N LEU A 10 -10.84 5.88 5.29
CA LEU A 10 -9.48 6.13 5.76
C LEU A 10 -9.44 7.18 6.88
N ASN A 11 -10.19 8.27 6.73
CA ASN A 11 -10.31 9.30 7.75
C ASN A 11 -10.97 8.79 9.04
N ARG A 12 -11.98 7.91 8.92
CA ARG A 12 -12.66 7.32 10.08
C ARG A 12 -11.75 6.36 10.84
N THR A 13 -10.93 5.56 10.14
CA THR A 13 -10.10 4.53 10.77
C THR A 13 -8.76 5.06 11.28
N PHE A 14 -8.12 5.97 10.52
CA PHE A 14 -6.75 6.41 10.80
C PHE A 14 -6.62 7.91 11.10
N GLY A 15 -7.75 8.63 11.11
CA GLY A 15 -7.77 10.07 11.34
C GLY A 15 -7.74 10.89 10.04
N ARG A 16 -8.21 12.14 10.16
CA ARG A 16 -8.34 13.05 9.02
C ARG A 16 -6.97 13.44 8.49
N ALA A 17 -6.69 13.09 7.23
CA ALA A 17 -5.45 13.48 6.58
C ALA A 17 -5.57 13.60 5.06
N ARG A 18 -4.53 14.15 4.43
CA ARG A 18 -4.43 14.23 2.97
C ARG A 18 -3.94 12.90 2.40
N TRP A 19 -4.86 11.95 2.31
CA TRP A 19 -4.59 10.63 1.75
C TRP A 19 -4.23 10.71 0.28
N ARG A 20 -3.15 10.01 -0.08
CA ARG A 20 -2.74 9.78 -1.47
C ARG A 20 -2.70 8.28 -1.70
N LYS A 21 -3.24 7.84 -2.84
CA LYS A 21 -3.04 6.47 -3.30
C LYS A 21 -1.71 6.40 -4.01
N LEU A 22 -0.83 5.53 -3.53
CA LEU A 22 0.48 5.30 -4.10
C LEU A 22 0.59 3.86 -4.59
N LYS A 23 1.51 3.66 -5.52
CA LYS A 23 1.94 2.35 -5.99
C LYS A 23 3.46 2.35 -6.09
N GLY A 24 4.06 1.18 -5.95
CA GLY A 24 5.51 1.02 -6.00
C GLY A 24 5.86 -0.45 -5.93
N VAL A 25 7.13 -0.75 -6.17
CA VAL A 25 7.66 -2.11 -6.12
C VAL A 25 8.47 -2.28 -4.85
N ALA A 26 8.28 -3.40 -4.15
CA ALA A 26 9.04 -3.73 -2.95
C ALA A 26 9.20 -5.24 -2.80
N VAL A 27 10.26 -5.65 -2.10
CA VAL A 27 10.46 -7.05 -1.70
C VAL A 27 9.47 -7.38 -0.57
N VAL A 28 8.72 -8.46 -0.74
CA VAL A 28 7.81 -9.02 0.26
C VAL A 28 8.23 -10.44 0.60
N GLN A 29 8.20 -10.77 1.89
CA GLN A 29 8.36 -12.15 2.33
C GLN A 29 6.98 -12.80 2.39
N LEU A 30 6.81 -13.91 1.66
CA LEU A 30 5.62 -14.73 1.73
C LEU A 30 5.65 -15.64 2.98
N PRO A 31 4.51 -16.17 3.44
CA PRO A 31 4.46 -17.06 4.61
C PRO A 31 5.31 -18.33 4.48
N ASN A 32 5.66 -18.73 3.25
CA ASN A 32 6.56 -19.84 2.96
C ASN A 32 8.06 -19.49 3.09
N GLY A 33 8.39 -18.28 3.54
CA GLY A 33 9.76 -17.81 3.75
C GLY A 33 10.44 -17.21 2.51
N ARG A 34 9.85 -17.38 1.32
CA ARG A 34 10.42 -16.88 0.07
C ARG A 34 10.22 -15.38 -0.08
N MET A 35 11.21 -14.71 -0.65
CA MET A 35 11.16 -13.29 -0.94
C MET A 35 10.76 -13.08 -2.41
N TYR A 36 9.85 -12.15 -2.66
CA TYR A 36 9.42 -11.79 -4.00
C TYR A 36 9.40 -10.28 -4.17
N LEU A 37 9.85 -9.82 -5.31
CA LEU A 37 9.60 -8.46 -5.78
C LEU A 37 8.11 -8.35 -6.15
N ALA A 38 7.38 -7.43 -5.53
CA ALA A 38 5.95 -7.28 -5.74
C ALA A 38 5.53 -5.83 -6.00
N GLU A 39 4.60 -5.63 -6.93
CA GLU A 39 3.92 -4.34 -7.09
C GLU A 39 2.89 -4.19 -5.97
N LEU A 40 3.12 -3.21 -5.11
CA LEU A 40 2.29 -2.87 -3.96
C LEU A 40 1.51 -1.59 -4.22
N HIS A 41 0.26 -1.58 -3.79
CA HIS A 41 -0.57 -0.37 -3.75
C HIS A 41 -0.93 -0.06 -2.30
N TRP A 42 -0.80 1.20 -1.89
CA TRP A 42 -1.14 1.63 -0.53
C TRP A 42 -1.73 3.03 -0.50
N TYR A 43 -2.21 3.43 0.66
CA TYR A 43 -2.58 4.81 0.96
C TYR A 43 -1.57 5.41 1.93
N GLU A 44 -1.12 6.62 1.66
CA GLU A 44 -0.18 7.32 2.53
C GLU A 44 -0.66 8.73 2.82
N ALA A 45 -0.45 9.15 4.06
CA ALA A 45 -0.64 10.51 4.50
C ALA A 45 0.54 10.98 5.36
N HIS A 46 0.87 12.26 5.25
CA HIS A 46 1.91 12.89 6.04
C HIS A 46 1.60 12.76 7.54
N GLY A 47 2.56 12.30 8.35
CA GLY A 47 2.39 12.08 9.79
C GLY A 47 1.68 10.78 10.19
N ILE A 48 1.06 10.03 9.25
CA ILE A 48 0.41 8.73 9.53
C ILE A 48 1.18 7.56 8.91
N GLY A 49 1.80 7.78 7.74
CA GLY A 49 2.55 6.76 7.00
C GLY A 49 1.66 5.89 6.11
N LYS A 50 2.19 4.72 5.72
CA LYS A 50 1.59 3.80 4.75
C LYS A 50 0.51 2.93 5.42
N LYS A 51 -0.68 2.86 4.82
CA LYS A 51 -1.84 2.08 5.29
C LYS A 51 -2.49 1.30 4.15
N ALA A 52 -3.16 0.20 4.51
CA ALA A 52 -3.87 -0.70 3.60
C ALA A 52 -3.03 -1.10 2.37
N ILE A 53 -1.79 -1.52 2.62
CA ILE A 53 -0.89 -2.05 1.60
C ILE A 53 -1.50 -3.34 1.05
N LYS A 54 -1.58 -3.44 -0.28
CA LYS A 54 -2.05 -4.62 -0.98
C LYS A 54 -1.08 -4.99 -2.07
N ILE A 55 -0.70 -6.27 -2.12
CA ILE A 55 0.00 -6.86 -3.25
C ILE A 55 -0.96 -6.84 -4.44
N LYS A 56 -0.53 -6.24 -5.55
CA LYS A 56 -1.28 -6.24 -6.81
C LYS A 56 -0.75 -7.27 -7.78
N ARG A 57 0.56 -7.43 -7.83
CA ARG A 57 1.26 -8.40 -8.68
C ARG A 57 2.52 -8.86 -7.99
N LEU A 58 2.82 -10.14 -8.10
CA LEU A 58 4.17 -10.66 -7.87
C LEU A 58 4.92 -10.54 -9.19
N LEU A 59 6.15 -10.07 -9.14
CA LEU A 59 6.98 -9.82 -10.32
C LEU A 59 8.03 -10.92 -10.46
N GLU A 60 8.99 -10.98 -9.54
CA GLU A 60 10.13 -11.88 -9.59
C GLU A 60 10.42 -12.44 -8.19
N GLU A 61 10.98 -13.65 -8.11
CA GLU A 61 11.54 -14.17 -6.86
C GLU A 61 12.83 -13.40 -6.58
N ALA A 62 12.96 -12.86 -5.38
CA ALA A 62 14.18 -12.19 -4.94
C ALA A 62 15.08 -13.28 -4.34
N ASP A 63 15.98 -13.82 -5.16
CA ASP A 63 17.06 -14.74 -4.76
C ASP A 63 18.14 -14.03 -3.93
#